data_AF-A0A0S4U180-F1
#
_entry.id   AF-A0A0S4U180-F1
#
_cell.length_a   1.000
_cell.length_b   1.000
_cell.length_c   1.000
_cell.angle_alpha   90.00
_cell.angle_beta   90.00
_cell.angle_gamma   90.00
#
_symmetry.space_group_name_H-M   'P 1'
#
loop_
_entity.id
_entity.type
_entity.pdbx_description
1 polymer ?
#
loop_
_entity_poly.entity_id
_entity_poly.type
_entity_poly.pdbx_seq_one_letter_code
_entity_poly.pdbx_strand_id
1 'polypeptide(L)'
;MSRGLGDVYKRQAADVRDAQSMRDAAAAFMAVAGVPDVVIANAGISAGTDLREAGDLPAFAAVMETNWMGVLHTCLLYTSPSPRDKRQSRMPSSA
;
A
#
# COMPACT_ATOMS: atom_id res chain seq x y z
N MET A 1 11.81 -25.38 2.88
CA MET A 1 11.11 -24.68 1.78
C MET A 1 9.99 -25.60 1.28
N SER A 2 8.74 -25.38 1.68
CA SER A 2 7.62 -26.22 1.22
C SER A 2 7.02 -25.63 -0.06
N ARG A 3 6.96 -26.45 -1.11
CA ARG A 3 6.36 -26.13 -2.42
C ARG A 3 4.91 -26.61 -2.42
N GLY A 4 3.97 -25.68 -2.32
CA GLY A 4 2.57 -25.86 -2.72
C GLY A 4 2.29 -24.88 -3.87
N LEU A 5 1.73 -25.38 -4.97
CA LEU A 5 1.26 -24.62 -6.14
C LEU A 5 2.13 -23.40 -6.58
N GLY A 6 3.42 -23.61 -6.87
CA GLY A 6 4.22 -22.74 -7.74
C GLY A 6 4.55 -21.30 -7.30
N ASP A 7 3.83 -20.71 -6.35
CA ASP A 7 3.96 -19.30 -6.03
C ASP A 7 5.00 -19.04 -4.94
N VAL A 8 5.98 -18.21 -5.28
CA VAL A 8 7.00 -17.73 -4.33
C VAL A 8 6.43 -16.52 -3.61
N TYR A 9 6.17 -16.64 -2.32
CA TYR A 9 5.72 -15.52 -1.49
C TYR A 9 6.76 -15.12 -0.44
N LYS A 10 6.83 -13.82 -0.16
CA LYS A 10 7.63 -13.20 0.91
C LYS A 10 6.68 -12.43 1.83
N ARG A 11 6.97 -12.43 3.13
CA ARG A 11 6.19 -11.70 4.13
C ARG A 11 7.09 -10.71 4.85
N GLN A 12 6.57 -9.52 5.07
CA GLN A 12 7.18 -8.46 5.87
C GLN A 12 6.11 -7.92 6.82
N ALA A 13 6.48 -7.70 8.07
CA ALA A 13 5.63 -6.95 8.99
C ALA A 13 5.81 -5.46 8.72
N ALA A 14 4.70 -4.73 8.62
CA ALA A 14 4.68 -3.28 8.47
C ALA A 14 3.43 -2.72 9.13
N ASP A 15 3.55 -1.57 9.79
CA ASP A 15 2.39 -0.78 10.22
C ASP A 15 2.10 0.27 9.16
N VAL A 16 0.94 0.17 8.51
CA VAL A 16 0.56 1.12 7.45
C VAL A 16 0.38 2.55 7.97
N ARG A 17 0.18 2.75 9.27
CA ARG A 17 0.10 4.09 9.88
C ARG A 17 1.47 4.77 9.95
N ASP A 18 2.56 4.01 9.85
CA ASP A 18 3.93 4.52 9.85
C ASP A 18 4.53 4.50 8.44
N ALA A 19 4.72 5.68 7.88
CA ALA A 19 5.30 5.85 6.55
C ALA A 19 6.73 5.26 6.45
N GLN A 20 7.52 5.29 7.53
CA GLN A 20 8.87 4.73 7.53
C GLN A 20 8.83 3.20 7.55
N SER A 21 7.98 2.61 8.41
CA SER A 21 7.73 1.16 8.42
C SER A 21 7.37 0.63 7.02
N MET A 22 6.50 1.34 6.30
CA MET A 22 6.12 0.98 4.93
C MET A 22 7.29 1.07 3.94
N ARG A 23 8.13 2.11 4.03
CA ARG A 23 9.34 2.24 3.18
C ARG A 23 10.34 1.13 3.42
N ASP A 24 10.59 0.79 4.68
CA ASP A 24 11.54 -0.24 5.07
C ASP A 24 11.08 -1.63 4.61
N ALA A 25 9.78 -1.93 4.78
CA ALA A 25 9.18 -3.17 4.30
C ALA A 25 9.25 -3.29 2.77
N ALA A 26 8.98 -2.19 2.05
CA ALA A 26 9.05 -2.16 0.59
C ALA A 26 10.49 -2.35 0.09
N ALA A 27 11.47 -1.68 0.69
CA ALA A 27 12.88 -1.86 0.36
C ALA A 27 13.33 -3.32 0.58
N ALA A 28 12.96 -3.90 1.73
CA ALA A 28 13.26 -5.29 2.05
C ALA A 28 12.57 -6.30 1.11
N PHE A 29 11.36 -6.00 0.64
CA PHE A 29 10.66 -6.81 -0.35
C PHE A 29 11.35 -6.71 -1.72
N MET A 30 11.59 -5.49 -2.21
CA MET A 30 12.19 -5.23 -3.53
C MET A 30 13.62 -5.75 -3.65
N ALA A 31 14.39 -5.77 -2.56
CA ALA A 31 15.74 -6.36 -2.53
C ALA A 31 15.77 -7.86 -2.86
N VAL A 32 14.64 -8.56 -2.70
CA VAL A 32 14.53 -10.01 -2.95
C VAL A 32 13.67 -10.30 -4.18
N ALA A 33 12.56 -9.58 -4.35
CA ALA A 33 11.54 -9.85 -5.37
C ALA A 33 11.61 -8.89 -6.58
N GLY A 34 12.40 -7.82 -6.52
CA GLY A 34 12.37 -6.75 -7.50
C GLY A 34 11.18 -5.79 -7.32
N VAL A 35 11.01 -4.86 -8.26
CA VAL A 35 9.93 -3.86 -8.22
C VAL A 35 8.57 -4.53 -8.48
N PRO A 36 7.54 -4.31 -7.65
CA PRO A 36 6.23 -4.89 -7.87
C PRO A 36 5.52 -4.26 -9.10
N ASP A 37 4.92 -5.11 -9.95
CA ASP A 37 4.06 -4.65 -11.05
C ASP A 37 2.69 -4.16 -10.58
N VAL A 38 2.20 -4.72 -9.47
CA VAL A 38 0.89 -4.43 -8.88
C VAL A 38 1.06 -4.29 -7.38
N VAL A 39 0.45 -3.23 -6.84
CA VAL A 39 0.35 -2.99 -5.40
C VAL A 39 -1.12 -2.92 -5.03
N ILE A 40 -1.52 -3.62 -3.96
CA ILE A 40 -2.89 -3.63 -3.45
C ILE A 40 -2.88 -3.06 -2.03
N ALA A 41 -3.32 -1.82 -1.88
CA ALA A 41 -3.44 -1.15 -0.58
C ALA A 41 -4.77 -1.53 0.10
N ASN A 42 -4.84 -2.74 0.68
CA ASN A 42 -6.07 -3.30 1.26
C ASN A 42 -6.15 -3.16 2.80
N ALA A 43 -5.06 -2.81 3.49
CA ALA A 43 -5.06 -2.75 4.96
C ALA A 43 -6.13 -1.77 5.45
N GLY A 44 -6.99 -2.23 6.36
CA GLY A 44 -8.08 -1.43 6.88
C GLY A 44 -8.68 -2.00 8.16
N ILE A 45 -9.19 -1.12 8.99
CA ILE A 45 -9.99 -1.43 10.17
C ILE A 45 -11.37 -0.77 10.06
N SER A 46 -12.32 -1.25 10.83
CA SER A 46 -13.65 -0.66 10.95
C SER A 46 -14.05 -0.62 12.41
N ALA A 47 -14.64 0.48 12.84
CA ALA A 47 -15.18 0.67 14.18
C ALA A 47 -16.57 1.30 14.07
N GLY A 48 -17.53 0.81 14.86
CA GLY A 48 -18.80 1.50 15.05
C GLY A 48 -18.52 2.81 15.76
N THR A 49 -18.94 3.93 15.17
CA THR A 49 -18.66 5.27 15.67
C THR A 49 -19.87 6.17 15.47
N ASP A 50 -20.12 7.07 16.41
CA ASP A 50 -21.19 8.06 16.37
C ASP A 50 -20.59 9.46 16.44
N LEU A 51 -20.88 10.30 15.44
CA LEU A 51 -20.38 11.68 15.38
C LEU A 51 -20.92 12.57 16.52
N ARG A 52 -21.95 12.12 17.24
CA ARG A 52 -22.50 12.80 18.41
C ARG A 52 -21.72 12.48 19.69
N GLU A 53 -20.96 11.39 19.71
CA GLU A 53 -20.21 10.93 20.87
C GLU A 53 -18.74 11.37 20.75
N ALA A 54 -18.36 12.42 21.47
CA ALA A 54 -16.98 12.94 21.43
C ALA A 54 -15.93 11.89 21.83
N GLY A 55 -16.31 10.90 22.63
CA GLY A 55 -15.47 9.77 23.02
C GLY A 55 -15.05 8.86 21.86
N ASP A 56 -15.73 8.93 20.71
CA ASP A 56 -15.44 8.10 19.54
C ASP A 56 -14.36 8.71 18.63
N LEU A 57 -13.93 9.95 18.89
CA LEU A 57 -12.91 10.62 18.08
C LEU A 57 -11.60 9.79 17.94
N PRO A 58 -11.07 9.12 18.97
CA PRO A 58 -9.91 8.24 18.82
C PRO A 58 -10.15 7.07 17.86
N ALA A 59 -11.37 6.50 17.84
CA ALA A 59 -11.72 5.42 16.92
C ALA A 59 -11.82 5.93 15.47
N PHE A 60 -12.42 7.09 15.24
CA PHE A 60 -12.40 7.76 13.94
C PHE A 60 -10.97 8.04 13.46
N ALA A 61 -10.11 8.59 14.33
CA ALA A 61 -8.72 8.87 14.01
C ALA A 61 -7.97 7.60 13.60
N ALA A 62 -8.12 6.51 14.35
CA ALA A 62 -7.50 5.23 14.01
C ALA A 62 -7.94 4.70 12.64
N VAL A 63 -9.24 4.78 12.31
CA VAL A 63 -9.77 4.39 11.00
C VAL A 63 -9.14 5.25 9.88
N MET A 64 -9.04 6.57 10.08
CA MET A 64 -8.43 7.46 9.09
C MET A 64 -6.92 7.24 8.94
N GLU A 65 -6.20 7.00 10.03
CA GLU A 65 -4.77 6.69 10.00
C GLU A 65 -4.49 5.38 9.25
N THR A 66 -5.28 4.32 9.50
CA THR A 66 -5.08 3.03 8.85
C THR A 66 -5.59 3.02 7.41
N ASN A 67 -6.86 3.41 7.19
CA ASN A 67 -7.54 3.16 5.91
C ASN A 67 -7.26 4.26 4.89
N TRP A 68 -7.04 5.50 5.33
CA TRP A 68 -6.78 6.63 4.44
C TRP A 68 -5.29 6.93 4.34
N MET A 69 -4.64 7.27 5.45
CA MET A 69 -3.20 7.58 5.44
C MET A 69 -2.37 6.35 5.07
N GLY A 70 -2.75 5.15 5.53
CA GLY A 70 -2.06 3.92 5.14
C GLY A 70 -2.08 3.61 3.65
N VAL A 71 -3.16 3.98 2.94
CA VAL A 71 -3.18 3.89 1.47
C VAL A 71 -2.17 4.86 0.86
N LEU A 72 -2.11 6.10 1.35
CA LEU A 72 -1.13 7.08 0.86
C LEU A 72 0.31 6.59 1.10
N HIS A 73 0.62 6.07 2.29
CA HIS A 73 1.93 5.50 2.61
C HIS A 73 2.30 4.33 1.68
N THR A 74 1.30 3.52 1.30
CA THR A 74 1.48 2.43 0.33
C THR A 74 1.70 2.96 -1.08
N CYS A 75 0.96 3.99 -1.51
CA CYS A 75 1.10 4.59 -2.84
C CYS A 75 2.42 5.33 -3.03
N LEU A 76 3.03 5.87 -1.97
CA LEU A 76 4.38 6.45 -2.02
C LEU A 76 5.46 5.45 -2.42
N LEU A 77 5.17 4.15 -2.38
CA LEU A 77 6.06 3.10 -2.89
C LEU A 77 6.07 3.02 -4.43
N TYR A 78 5.11 3.67 -5.09
CA TYR A 78 5.12 3.78 -6.54
C TYR A 78 6.30 4.63 -7.00
N THR A 79 7.28 3.99 -7.63
CA THR A 79 8.42 4.66 -8.23
C THR A 79 8.39 4.45 -9.74
N SER A 80 8.23 5.54 -10.50
CA SER A 80 8.40 5.51 -11.96
C SER A 80 9.87 5.26 -12.30
N PRO A 81 10.19 4.56 -13.41
CA PRO A 81 9.25 4.18 -14.46
C PRO A 81 8.63 2.79 -14.22
N SER A 82 7.31 2.74 -14.03
CA SER A 82 6.57 1.48 -13.96
C SER A 82 6.30 0.96 -15.38
N PRO A 83 6.00 -0.34 -15.57
CA PRO A 83 5.59 -0.87 -16.86
C PRO A 83 4.36 -0.18 -17.49
N ARG A 84 3.54 0.54 -16.71
CA ARG A 84 2.45 1.39 -17.24
C ARG A 84 2.99 2.62 -17.99
N ASP A 85 4.10 3.18 -17.54
CA ASP A 85 4.72 4.37 -18.16
C ASP A 85 5.24 4.03 -19.57
N LYS A 86 5.64 2.78 -19.79
CA LYS A 86 6.00 2.25 -21.12
C LYS A 86 4.79 2.06 -22.05
N ARG A 87 3.58 1.95 -21.51
CA ARG A 87 2.34 1.75 -22.29
C ARG A 87 1.65 3.06 -22.68
N GLN A 88 1.88 4.17 -21.95
CA GLN A 88 1.25 5.46 -22.22
C GLN A 88 1.98 6.33 -23.27
N SER A 89 3.22 6.01 -23.64
CA SER A 89 3.98 6.75 -24.68
C SER A 89 3.44 6.61 -26.11
N ARG A 90 2.29 5.95 -26.31
CA ARG A 90 1.72 5.63 -27.63
C ARG A 90 0.43 6.35 -27.99
N MET A 91 -0.03 7.35 -27.24
CA MET A 91 -1.15 8.19 -27.72
C MET A 91 -0.59 9.33 -28.58
N PRO A 92 -0.73 9.30 -29.92
CA PRO A 92 -0.46 10.49 -30.72
C PRO A 92 -1.50 11.56 -30.38
N SER A 93 -1.03 12.74 -29.99
CA SER A 93 -1.88 13.93 -29.91
C SER A 93 -2.39 14.22 -31.31
N SER A 94 -3.70 14.06 -31.54
CA SER A 94 -4.32 14.56 -32.76
C SER A 94 -4.31 16.09 -32.71
N ALA A 95 -3.64 16.69 -33.69
CA ALA A 95 -3.76 18.10 -34.03
C ALA A 95 -5.09 18.37 -34.75
#